data_AF-A0A9D2F5G0-F1
#
_entry.id   AF-A0A9D2F5G0-F1
#
_cell.length_a   1.000
_cell.length_b   1.000
_cell.length_c   1.000
_cell.angle_alpha   90.00
_cell.angle_beta   90.00
_cell.angle_gamma   90.00
#
_symmetry.space_group_name_H-M   'P 1'
#
loop_
_entity.id
_entity.type
_entity.pdbx_description
1 polymer ?
#
loop_
_entity_poly.entity_id
_entity_poly.type
_entity_poly.pdbx_seq_one_letter_code
_entity_poly.pdbx_strand_id
1 'polypeptide(L)'
;AAGLAGGDETAGLQVIARITPEQRAAAAALLKQCHFTVCPTKSDKVFYIEVVLTADGGTARAVIEDFHTNLTRLERDGVPAPLPGAAPDRPADTAQTDRTAMSVESILDFAASADLEDVRGLLERQIDCNMAIAEEGLRNPWGAQVGRTLLRTGQPDLYTRAAAAAAAGSDARMGGCELPVAIVSGSGNQGLTASVPVIVYAREKGLPQEALLRALLVSNLITIHQKTGIGRLSAFCGATSAGVGAACGIAWLDGGGYEEIAHTIVNALAILSGMVCDGAKASCAAKIATAVQNGLLGYRLFCNGLQFYAGDGIVTKGVENTIANVGRLANRGMRGTDCEILDIMVGR
;
A
#
# COMPACT_ATOMS: atom_id res chain seq x y z
N ALA A 1 -7.82 21.74 -7.13
CA ALA A 1 -7.47 22.31 -8.45
C ALA A 1 -7.79 21.35 -9.60
N ALA A 2 -7.11 20.19 -9.74
CA ALA A 2 -7.35 19.27 -10.85
C ALA A 2 -8.83 18.84 -11.02
N GLY A 3 -9.49 18.47 -9.92
CA GLY A 3 -10.93 18.16 -9.95
C GLY A 3 -11.81 19.31 -10.43
N LEU A 4 -11.47 20.56 -10.11
CA LEU A 4 -12.21 21.75 -10.58
C LEU A 4 -11.96 22.05 -12.06
N ALA A 5 -10.76 21.75 -12.55
CA ALA A 5 -10.36 22.04 -13.92
C ALA A 5 -10.92 21.03 -14.93
N GLY A 6 -11.17 19.78 -14.51
CA GLY A 6 -11.58 18.72 -15.42
C GLY A 6 -11.78 17.36 -14.79
N GLY A 7 -12.20 17.29 -13.52
CA GLY A 7 -12.57 16.02 -12.91
C GLY A 7 -13.86 15.46 -13.52
N ASP A 8 -13.93 14.14 -13.68
CA ASP A 8 -15.14 13.39 -14.03
C ASP A 8 -15.70 12.73 -12.76
N GLU A 9 -16.73 13.33 -12.16
CA GLU A 9 -17.34 12.86 -10.92
C GLU A 9 -17.99 11.47 -11.05
N THR A 10 -18.24 11.00 -12.28
CA THR A 10 -18.84 9.69 -12.53
C THR A 10 -17.79 8.57 -12.60
N ALA A 11 -16.50 8.91 -12.71
CA ALA A 11 -15.41 7.95 -12.88
C ALA A 11 -14.92 7.28 -11.57
N GLY A 12 -15.56 7.55 -10.43
CA GLY A 12 -15.19 6.95 -9.14
C GLY A 12 -13.73 7.25 -8.75
N LEU A 13 -12.93 6.20 -8.51
CA LEU A 13 -11.50 6.36 -8.19
C LEU A 13 -10.65 6.88 -9.35
N GLN A 14 -11.22 6.99 -10.56
CA GLN A 14 -10.56 7.48 -11.77
C GLN A 14 -10.96 8.93 -12.13
N VAL A 15 -11.43 9.71 -11.15
CA VAL A 15 -11.94 11.10 -11.33
C VAL A 15 -11.03 12.03 -12.15
N ILE A 16 -9.71 11.80 -12.17
CA ILE A 16 -8.75 12.61 -12.96
C ILE A 16 -8.06 11.83 -14.09
N ALA A 17 -8.46 10.60 -14.39
CA ALA A 17 -7.75 9.72 -15.33
C ALA A 17 -7.80 10.22 -16.79
N ARG A 18 -8.77 11.08 -17.13
CA ARG A 18 -8.99 11.58 -18.50
C ARG A 18 -8.66 13.06 -18.66
N ILE A 19 -7.89 13.63 -17.73
CA ILE A 19 -7.59 15.06 -17.74
C ILE A 19 -6.72 15.45 -18.96
N THR A 20 -7.17 16.43 -19.73
CA THR A 20 -6.45 16.88 -20.94
C THR A 20 -5.28 17.81 -20.62
N PRO A 21 -4.32 18.03 -21.53
CA PRO A 21 -3.26 19.02 -21.35
C PRO A 21 -3.78 20.43 -21.01
N GLU A 22 -4.89 20.84 -21.64
CA GLU A 22 -5.53 22.14 -21.40
C GLU A 22 -6.09 22.22 -19.98
N GLN A 23 -6.74 21.16 -19.51
CA GLN A 23 -7.26 21.07 -18.15
C GLN A 23 -6.11 21.00 -17.11
N ARG A 24 -4.98 20.37 -17.43
CA ARG A 24 -3.77 20.41 -16.58
C ARG A 24 -3.22 21.83 -16.47
N ALA A 25 -3.16 22.57 -17.58
CA ALA A 25 -2.76 23.98 -17.59
C ALA A 25 -3.74 24.85 -16.78
N ALA A 26 -5.05 24.61 -16.93
CA ALA A 26 -6.08 25.27 -16.13
C ALA A 26 -5.95 24.97 -14.64
N ALA A 27 -5.67 23.72 -14.24
CA ALA A 27 -5.41 23.36 -12.86
C ALA A 27 -4.19 24.11 -12.29
N ALA A 28 -3.11 24.26 -13.07
CA ALA A 28 -1.95 25.03 -12.68
C ALA A 28 -2.24 26.54 -12.56
N ALA A 29 -3.10 27.07 -13.43
CA ALA A 29 -3.57 28.46 -13.34
C ALA A 29 -4.42 28.69 -12.09
N LEU A 30 -5.36 27.79 -11.78
CA LEU A 30 -6.18 27.83 -10.56
C LEU A 30 -5.33 27.86 -9.30
N LEU A 31 -4.25 27.06 -9.23
CA LEU A 31 -3.33 27.07 -8.08
C LEU A 31 -2.63 28.42 -7.86
N LYS A 32 -2.51 29.26 -8.90
CA LYS A 32 -1.91 30.60 -8.81
C LYS A 32 -2.95 31.70 -8.53
N GLN A 33 -4.17 31.51 -9.01
CA GLN A 33 -5.23 32.52 -8.98
C GLN A 33 -6.15 32.40 -7.76
N CYS A 34 -6.37 31.17 -7.28
CA CYS A 34 -7.26 30.90 -6.16
C CYS A 34 -6.48 30.72 -4.86
N HIS A 35 -7.08 31.12 -3.75
CA HIS A 35 -6.55 30.85 -2.42
C HIS A 35 -6.94 29.44 -1.97
N PHE A 36 -5.94 28.63 -1.59
CA PHE A 36 -6.15 27.29 -1.03
C PHE A 36 -5.68 27.25 0.42
N THR A 37 -6.54 26.76 1.31
CA THR A 37 -6.19 26.47 2.70
C THR A 37 -6.40 24.99 2.96
N VAL A 38 -5.38 24.35 3.53
CA VAL A 38 -5.45 22.95 3.96
C VAL A 38 -5.21 22.94 5.46
N CYS A 39 -6.09 22.27 6.20
CA CYS A 39 -6.01 22.15 7.65
C CYS A 39 -6.40 20.74 8.08
N PRO A 40 -5.74 20.17 9.10
CA PRO A 40 -6.21 18.95 9.73
C PRO A 40 -7.63 19.15 10.28
N THR A 41 -8.51 18.19 10.04
CA THR A 41 -9.85 18.17 10.62
C THR A 41 -9.79 17.78 12.10
N LYS A 42 -10.76 18.23 12.89
CA LYS A 42 -10.97 17.77 14.28
C LYS A 42 -11.95 16.59 14.36
N SER A 43 -12.34 16.03 13.20
CA SER A 43 -13.20 14.86 13.14
C SER A 43 -12.57 13.68 13.88
N ASP A 44 -13.41 12.90 14.56
CA ASP A 44 -13.03 11.64 15.20
C ASP A 44 -12.94 10.48 14.20
N LYS A 45 -13.45 10.67 12.97
CA LYS A 45 -13.36 9.71 11.89
C LYS A 45 -11.93 9.63 11.34
N VAL A 46 -11.46 8.39 11.17
CA VAL A 46 -10.14 8.08 10.59
C VAL A 46 -10.03 8.51 9.13
N PHE A 47 -11.13 8.43 8.37
CA PHE A 47 -11.19 8.89 6.98
C PHE A 47 -12.26 10.00 6.88
N TYR A 48 -11.82 11.25 6.77
CA TYR A 48 -12.69 12.41 6.62
C TYR A 48 -12.00 13.43 5.71
N ILE A 49 -12.66 13.78 4.60
CA ILE A 49 -12.20 14.82 3.69
C ILE A 49 -13.36 15.78 3.47
N GLU A 50 -13.14 17.05 3.77
CA GLU A 50 -14.07 18.13 3.49
C GLU A 50 -13.45 19.11 2.52
N VAL A 51 -14.24 19.49 1.51
CA VAL A 51 -13.88 20.54 0.57
C VAL A 51 -14.97 21.59 0.62
N VAL A 52 -14.57 22.83 0.91
CA VAL A 52 -15.42 24.02 0.82
C VAL A 52 -14.87 24.91 -0.27
N LEU A 53 -15.72 25.24 -1.24
CA LEU A 53 -15.41 26.15 -2.33
C LEU A 53 -16.28 27.41 -2.19
N THR A 54 -15.65 28.57 -2.24
CA THR A 54 -16.33 29.86 -2.25
C THR A 54 -15.97 30.62 -3.52
N ALA A 55 -16.97 31.10 -4.24
CA ALA A 55 -16.83 31.92 -5.44
C ALA A 55 -17.95 32.96 -5.48
N ASP A 56 -17.76 34.08 -6.20
CA ASP A 56 -18.62 35.27 -6.23
C ASP A 56 -20.13 34.97 -6.19
N GLY A 57 -20.71 35.01 -4.98
CA GLY A 57 -22.14 34.84 -4.72
C GLY A 57 -22.59 33.51 -4.10
N GLY A 58 -21.69 32.57 -3.80
CA GLY A 58 -22.09 31.31 -3.17
C GLY A 58 -20.99 30.44 -2.58
N THR A 59 -21.41 29.38 -1.91
CA THR A 59 -20.54 28.38 -1.27
C THR A 59 -21.01 26.98 -1.61
N ALA A 60 -20.08 26.13 -2.04
CA ALA A 60 -20.31 24.70 -2.20
C ALA A 60 -19.52 23.92 -1.16
N ARG A 61 -20.11 22.85 -0.61
CA ARG A 61 -19.46 21.98 0.37
C ARG A 61 -19.67 20.52 0.00
N ALA A 62 -18.60 19.75 0.02
CA ALA A 62 -18.61 18.31 -0.20
C ALA A 62 -17.84 17.61 0.93
N VAL A 63 -18.37 16.48 1.42
CA VAL A 63 -17.73 15.67 2.46
C VAL A 63 -17.73 14.20 2.05
N ILE A 64 -16.56 13.57 2.16
CA ILE A 64 -16.39 12.12 2.03
C ILE A 64 -15.94 11.56 3.38
N GLU A 65 -16.57 10.47 3.81
CA GLU A 65 -16.32 9.85 5.11
C GLU A 65 -16.16 8.33 5.00
N ASP A 66 -15.36 7.74 5.89
CA ASP A 66 -15.18 6.30 6.10
C ASP A 66 -14.48 5.53 4.94
N PHE A 67 -14.77 5.86 3.68
CA PHE A 67 -14.21 5.23 2.47
C PHE A 67 -14.06 6.24 1.33
N HIS A 68 -13.13 5.99 0.41
CA HIS A 68 -12.71 6.92 -0.66
C HIS A 68 -13.82 7.41 -1.60
N THR A 69 -14.93 6.67 -1.75
CA THR A 69 -16.03 6.99 -2.66
C THR A 69 -17.34 7.31 -1.94
N ASN A 70 -17.34 7.35 -0.61
CA ASN A 70 -18.56 7.54 0.18
C ASN A 70 -18.83 9.04 0.42
N LEU A 71 -19.40 9.70 -0.59
CA LEU A 71 -19.84 11.09 -0.49
C LEU A 71 -21.08 11.17 0.43
N THR A 72 -20.92 11.71 1.63
CA THR A 72 -22.00 11.79 2.63
C THR A 72 -22.68 13.15 2.69
N ARG A 73 -22.05 14.17 2.12
CA ARG A 73 -22.59 15.53 2.11
C ARG A 73 -22.26 16.23 0.80
N LEU A 74 -23.28 16.83 0.19
CA LEU A 74 -23.14 17.74 -0.93
C LEU A 74 -24.11 18.89 -0.71
N GLU A 75 -23.61 20.12 -0.69
CA GLU A 75 -24.41 21.31 -0.40
C GLU A 75 -24.01 22.48 -1.28
N ARG A 76 -25.00 23.31 -1.59
CA ARG A 76 -24.82 24.62 -2.23
C ARG A 76 -25.61 25.65 -1.44
N ASP A 77 -24.93 26.72 -1.00
CA ASP A 77 -25.52 27.84 -0.27
C ASP A 77 -26.30 27.39 0.99
N GLY A 78 -25.80 26.34 1.65
CA GLY A 78 -26.44 25.73 2.82
C GLY A 78 -27.60 24.78 2.51
N VAL A 79 -27.97 24.62 1.23
CA VAL A 79 -29.03 23.72 0.78
C VAL A 79 -28.44 22.37 0.36
N PRO A 80 -28.87 21.24 0.96
CA PRO A 80 -28.48 19.90 0.53
C PRO A 80 -28.84 19.61 -0.92
N ALA A 81 -27.87 19.10 -1.66
CA ALA A 81 -28.05 18.56 -3.00
C ALA A 81 -28.15 17.01 -2.94
N PRO A 82 -28.81 16.38 -3.92
CA PRO A 82 -28.86 14.93 -4.02
C PRO A 82 -27.45 14.32 -4.11
N LEU A 83 -27.20 13.28 -3.32
CA LEU A 83 -25.94 12.54 -3.38
C LEU A 83 -25.94 11.63 -4.63
N PRO A 84 -24.92 11.70 -5.50
CA PRO A 84 -24.77 10.79 -6.62
C PRO A 84 -24.63 9.36 -6.09
N GLY A 85 -25.49 8.44 -6.55
CA GLY A 85 -25.43 7.03 -6.15
C GLY A 85 -26.22 6.65 -4.89
N ALA A 86 -27.10 7.53 -4.38
CA ALA A 86 -28.15 7.17 -3.43
C ALA A 86 -29.25 6.30 -4.10
N ALA A 87 -28.87 5.14 -4.63
CA ALA A 87 -29.81 4.07 -4.97
C ALA A 87 -29.96 3.17 -3.72
N PRO A 88 -31.18 2.80 -3.31
CA PRO A 88 -31.42 2.00 -2.11
C PRO A 88 -30.81 0.58 -2.14
N ASP A 89 -30.38 0.10 -3.32
CA ASP A 89 -29.97 -1.29 -3.56
C ASP A 89 -28.52 -1.47 -4.03
N ARG A 90 -27.65 -0.45 -3.93
CA ARG A 90 -26.23 -0.78 -3.93
C ARG A 90 -25.92 -1.36 -2.56
N PRO A 91 -25.44 -2.61 -2.44
CA PRO A 91 -24.78 -2.99 -1.22
C PRO A 91 -23.72 -1.93 -1.06
N ALA A 92 -23.81 -1.15 0.02
CA ALA A 92 -22.65 -0.41 0.42
C ALA A 92 -21.51 -1.44 0.44
N ASP A 93 -20.30 -1.04 0.12
CA ASP A 93 -19.11 -1.89 0.26
C ASP A 93 -18.81 -2.12 1.77
N THR A 94 -19.87 -2.34 2.55
CA THR A 94 -20.03 -2.49 4.00
C THR A 94 -19.82 -3.92 4.44
N ALA A 95 -19.90 -4.90 3.54
CA ALA A 95 -19.43 -6.24 3.85
C ALA A 95 -17.91 -6.23 3.78
N GLN A 96 -17.28 -5.70 4.83
CA GLN A 96 -15.87 -5.98 5.09
C GLN A 96 -15.72 -7.49 5.02
N THR A 97 -14.94 -7.99 4.06
CA THR A 97 -14.68 -9.42 3.92
C THR A 97 -14.35 -9.97 5.29
N ASP A 98 -15.05 -11.01 5.73
CA ASP A 98 -14.76 -11.63 7.00
C ASP A 98 -13.34 -12.21 6.97
N ARG A 99 -12.51 -11.75 7.90
CA ARG A 99 -11.09 -12.14 8.03
C ARG A 99 -10.84 -12.98 9.28
N THR A 100 -11.88 -13.37 10.00
CA THR A 100 -11.77 -14.16 11.23
C THR A 100 -11.12 -15.52 11.01
N ALA A 101 -11.26 -16.08 9.80
CA ALA A 101 -10.63 -17.34 9.41
C ALA A 101 -9.17 -17.20 8.95
N MET A 102 -8.59 -16.00 8.97
CA MET A 102 -7.23 -15.75 8.45
C MET A 102 -6.18 -15.92 9.56
N SER A 103 -5.27 -16.87 9.36
CA SER A 103 -4.04 -17.05 10.13
C SER A 103 -2.89 -17.35 9.17
N VAL A 104 -1.65 -17.29 9.65
CA VAL A 104 -0.49 -17.72 8.87
C VAL A 104 -0.69 -19.15 8.37
N GLU A 105 -1.12 -20.06 9.24
CA GLU A 105 -1.40 -21.46 8.89
C GLU A 105 -2.45 -21.58 7.78
N SER A 106 -3.62 -20.95 7.95
CA SER A 106 -4.70 -21.05 6.96
C SER A 106 -4.34 -20.42 5.62
N ILE A 107 -3.45 -19.42 5.61
CA ILE A 107 -2.94 -18.80 4.39
C ILE A 107 -2.06 -19.78 3.62
N LEU A 108 -1.17 -20.50 4.31
CA LEU A 108 -0.30 -21.48 3.67
C LEU A 108 -1.10 -22.68 3.17
N ASP A 109 -2.07 -23.14 3.95
CA ASP A 109 -3.00 -24.20 3.54
C ASP A 109 -3.78 -23.79 2.28
N PHE A 110 -4.30 -22.56 2.24
CA PHE A 110 -4.97 -22.04 1.05
C PHE A 110 -4.01 -21.93 -0.15
N ALA A 111 -2.81 -21.38 0.04
CA ALA A 111 -1.84 -21.27 -1.05
C ALA A 111 -1.41 -22.63 -1.61
N ALA A 112 -1.35 -23.67 -0.77
CA ALA A 112 -1.04 -25.04 -1.17
C ALA A 112 -2.20 -25.75 -1.88
N SER A 113 -3.43 -25.53 -1.44
CA SER A 113 -4.60 -26.33 -1.86
C SER A 113 -5.54 -25.63 -2.85
N ALA A 114 -5.46 -24.31 -2.99
CA ALA A 114 -6.36 -23.56 -3.87
C ALA A 114 -6.24 -24.02 -5.32
N ASP A 115 -7.40 -24.10 -5.99
CA ASP A 115 -7.47 -24.12 -7.45
C ASP A 115 -6.99 -22.77 -7.96
N LEU A 116 -5.89 -22.79 -8.73
CA LEU A 116 -5.32 -21.57 -9.22
C LEU A 116 -6.18 -20.92 -10.29
N GLU A 117 -7.07 -21.63 -10.96
CA GLU A 117 -7.95 -21.01 -11.97
C GLU A 117 -8.88 -19.95 -11.37
N ASP A 118 -9.29 -20.11 -10.10
CA ASP A 118 -10.13 -19.14 -9.39
C ASP A 118 -9.43 -17.78 -9.17
N VAL A 119 -8.10 -17.79 -9.11
CA VAL A 119 -7.28 -16.61 -8.76
C VAL A 119 -6.30 -16.20 -9.87
N ARG A 120 -6.13 -17.02 -10.91
CA ARG A 120 -5.13 -16.84 -11.97
C ARG A 120 -5.28 -15.48 -12.63
N GLY A 121 -6.46 -15.14 -13.10
CA GLY A 121 -6.70 -13.87 -13.80
C GLY A 121 -6.42 -12.63 -12.95
N LEU A 122 -6.59 -12.73 -11.62
CA LEU A 122 -6.26 -11.65 -10.68
C LEU A 122 -4.74 -11.52 -10.50
N LEU A 123 -4.06 -12.64 -10.26
CA LEU A 123 -2.62 -12.67 -10.01
C LEU A 123 -1.82 -12.33 -11.28
N GLU A 124 -2.23 -12.82 -12.45
CA GLU A 124 -1.58 -12.49 -13.72
C GLU A 124 -1.72 -11.01 -14.05
N ARG A 125 -2.89 -10.41 -13.80
CA ARG A 125 -3.07 -8.95 -13.92
C ARG A 125 -2.18 -8.18 -12.94
N GLN A 126 -2.01 -8.68 -11.72
CA GLN A 126 -1.07 -8.10 -10.76
C GLN A 126 0.37 -8.15 -11.30
N ILE A 127 0.80 -9.29 -11.85
CA ILE A 127 2.12 -9.44 -12.46
C ILE A 127 2.30 -8.42 -13.60
N ASP A 128 1.35 -8.37 -14.53
CA ASP A 128 1.45 -7.52 -15.72
C ASP A 128 1.54 -6.04 -15.36
N CYS A 129 0.60 -5.53 -14.55
CA CYS A 129 0.58 -4.12 -14.16
C CYS A 129 1.82 -3.73 -13.35
N ASN A 130 2.15 -4.52 -12.32
CA ASN A 130 3.21 -4.16 -11.39
C ASN A 130 4.60 -4.29 -12.02
N MET A 131 4.82 -5.29 -12.89
CA MET A 131 6.08 -5.40 -13.63
C MET A 131 6.22 -4.31 -14.70
N ALA A 132 5.14 -3.96 -15.41
CA ALA A 132 5.21 -2.91 -16.42
C ALA A 132 5.70 -1.57 -15.85
N ILE A 133 5.14 -1.13 -14.71
CA ILE A 133 5.58 0.11 -14.07
C ILE A 133 6.97 -0.01 -13.42
N ALA A 134 7.32 -1.19 -12.88
CA ALA A 134 8.64 -1.42 -12.31
C ALA A 134 9.74 -1.32 -13.38
N GLU A 135 9.51 -1.92 -14.55
CA GLU A 135 10.42 -1.83 -15.69
C GLU A 135 10.51 -0.40 -16.23
N GLU A 136 9.39 0.32 -16.31
CA GLU A 136 9.36 1.74 -16.66
C GLU A 136 10.22 2.57 -15.69
N GLY A 137 10.09 2.35 -14.39
CA GLY A 137 10.90 2.99 -13.35
C GLY A 137 12.40 2.66 -13.41
N LEU A 138 12.77 1.48 -13.92
CA LEU A 138 14.17 1.09 -14.09
C LEU A 138 14.79 1.71 -15.34
N ARG A 139 14.02 1.78 -16.43
CA ARG A 139 14.47 2.33 -17.72
C ARG A 139 14.61 3.85 -17.66
N ASN A 140 13.67 4.54 -17.03
CA ASN A 140 13.55 6.00 -17.07
C ASN A 140 13.83 6.67 -15.72
N PRO A 141 14.33 7.93 -15.70
CA PRO A 141 14.67 8.64 -14.48
C PRO A 141 13.42 9.22 -13.80
N TRP A 142 12.69 8.38 -13.06
CA TRP A 142 11.52 8.79 -12.28
C TRP A 142 11.84 9.12 -10.83
N GLY A 143 11.11 10.08 -10.26
CA GLY A 143 11.10 10.33 -8.81
C GLY A 143 12.50 10.52 -8.22
N ALA A 144 12.76 9.84 -7.10
CA ALA A 144 14.05 9.90 -6.40
C ALA A 144 15.08 8.89 -6.98
N GLN A 145 14.68 8.07 -7.96
CA GLN A 145 15.52 7.07 -8.61
C GLN A 145 16.19 6.11 -7.61
N VAL A 146 15.49 5.73 -6.55
CA VAL A 146 15.97 4.80 -5.53
C VAL A 146 16.30 3.45 -6.16
N GLY A 147 15.39 2.91 -6.98
CA GLY A 147 15.61 1.61 -7.62
C GLY A 147 16.87 1.60 -8.49
N ARG A 148 17.05 2.63 -9.32
CA ARG A 148 18.24 2.78 -10.17
C ARG A 148 19.52 3.00 -9.34
N THR A 149 19.41 3.74 -8.24
CA THR A 149 20.54 3.96 -7.32
C THR A 149 20.97 2.65 -6.68
N LEU A 150 20.04 1.82 -6.18
CA LEU A 150 20.34 0.51 -5.61
C LEU A 150 21.04 -0.41 -6.61
N LEU A 151 20.64 -0.43 -7.88
CA LEU A 151 21.33 -1.22 -8.90
C LEU A 151 22.76 -0.73 -9.18
N ARG A 152 23.01 0.57 -9.05
CA ARG A 152 24.34 1.17 -9.29
C ARG A 152 25.29 1.00 -8.11
N THR A 153 24.80 1.09 -6.88
CA THR A 153 25.65 1.15 -5.68
C THR A 153 25.58 -0.10 -4.81
N GLY A 154 24.54 -0.91 -4.96
CA GLY A 154 24.33 -2.13 -4.19
C GLY A 154 25.17 -3.30 -4.71
N GLN A 155 25.15 -4.39 -3.95
CA GLN A 155 25.73 -5.65 -4.41
C GLN A 155 24.91 -6.19 -5.59
N PRO A 156 25.54 -6.76 -6.63
CA PRO A 156 24.84 -7.27 -7.82
C PRO A 156 24.16 -8.62 -7.56
N ASP A 157 23.47 -8.76 -6.42
CA ASP A 157 22.76 -9.96 -6.02
C ASP A 157 21.25 -9.88 -6.34
N LEU A 158 20.61 -11.05 -6.37
CA LEU A 158 19.19 -11.20 -6.70
C LEU A 158 18.27 -10.41 -5.75
N TYR A 159 18.60 -10.33 -4.47
CA TYR A 159 17.78 -9.65 -3.49
C TYR A 159 17.87 -8.13 -3.65
N THR A 160 19.06 -7.61 -3.97
CA THR A 160 19.24 -6.21 -4.33
C THR A 160 18.45 -5.87 -5.59
N ARG A 161 18.44 -6.72 -6.62
CA ARG A 161 17.62 -6.52 -7.83
C ARG A 161 16.12 -6.54 -7.53
N ALA A 162 15.67 -7.48 -6.70
CA ALA A 162 14.27 -7.58 -6.30
C ALA A 162 13.77 -6.32 -5.56
N ALA A 163 14.54 -5.83 -4.60
CA ALA A 163 14.25 -4.59 -3.88
C ALA A 163 14.29 -3.35 -4.81
N ALA A 164 15.29 -3.30 -5.70
CA ALA A 164 15.43 -2.22 -6.66
C ALA A 164 14.26 -2.13 -7.64
N ALA A 165 13.76 -3.26 -8.15
CA ALA A 165 12.63 -3.29 -9.07
C ALA A 165 11.34 -2.77 -8.40
N ALA A 166 11.06 -3.20 -7.16
CA ALA A 166 9.90 -2.71 -6.41
C ALA A 166 10.00 -1.19 -6.13
N ALA A 167 11.18 -0.72 -5.72
CA ALA A 167 11.44 0.70 -5.49
C ALA A 167 11.29 1.52 -6.76
N ALA A 168 11.80 1.03 -7.91
CA ALA A 168 11.68 1.67 -9.20
C ALA A 168 10.21 1.83 -9.65
N GLY A 169 9.38 0.80 -9.45
CA GLY A 169 7.95 0.90 -9.71
C GLY A 169 7.28 2.00 -8.87
N SER A 170 7.70 2.15 -7.61
CA SER A 170 7.23 3.25 -6.77
C SER A 170 7.81 4.60 -7.18
N ASP A 171 9.04 4.68 -7.67
CA ASP A 171 9.62 5.92 -8.21
C ASP A 171 8.78 6.40 -9.40
N ALA A 172 8.47 5.51 -10.35
CA ALA A 172 7.60 5.82 -11.50
C ALA A 172 6.19 6.25 -11.05
N ARG A 173 5.55 5.45 -10.19
CA ARG A 173 4.21 5.76 -9.66
C ARG A 173 4.18 7.10 -8.94
N MET A 174 5.11 7.32 -8.02
CA MET A 174 5.14 8.55 -7.23
C MET A 174 5.61 9.76 -8.03
N GLY A 175 6.33 9.53 -9.12
CA GLY A 175 6.68 10.52 -10.13
C GLY A 175 5.55 10.88 -11.09
N GLY A 176 4.37 10.24 -10.98
CA GLY A 176 3.19 10.55 -11.79
C GLY A 176 3.08 9.76 -13.10
N CYS A 177 3.77 8.62 -13.22
CA CYS A 177 3.57 7.70 -14.34
C CYS A 177 2.11 7.21 -14.39
N GLU A 178 1.50 7.21 -15.57
CA GLU A 178 0.09 6.86 -15.78
C GLU A 178 -0.16 5.33 -15.86
N LEU A 179 0.88 4.50 -15.83
CA LEU A 179 0.74 3.05 -15.85
C LEU A 179 -0.03 2.54 -14.62
N PRO A 180 -0.95 1.56 -14.80
CA PRO A 180 -1.75 1.05 -13.70
C PRO A 180 -0.91 0.23 -12.72
N VAL A 181 -1.35 0.20 -11.47
CA VAL A 181 -0.73 -0.60 -10.41
C VAL A 181 -1.82 -1.39 -9.69
N ALA A 182 -1.63 -2.70 -9.61
CA ALA A 182 -2.49 -3.57 -8.83
C ALA A 182 -2.20 -3.37 -7.34
N ILE A 183 -3.24 -3.06 -6.58
CA ILE A 183 -3.14 -2.70 -5.16
C ILE A 183 -3.19 -3.94 -4.25
N VAL A 184 -2.60 -3.82 -3.07
CA VAL A 184 -2.80 -4.74 -1.94
C VAL A 184 -3.13 -3.92 -0.72
N SER A 185 -4.10 -4.36 0.08
CA SER A 185 -4.55 -3.64 1.29
C SER A 185 -4.85 -2.15 1.06
N GLY A 186 -5.46 -1.83 -0.09
CA GLY A 186 -5.84 -0.46 -0.46
C GLY A 186 -4.71 0.42 -1.00
N SER A 187 -3.50 -0.11 -1.25
CA SER A 187 -2.35 0.68 -1.69
C SER A 187 -1.58 0.05 -2.86
N GLY A 188 -1.32 0.84 -3.90
CA GLY A 188 -0.47 0.44 -5.02
C GLY A 188 0.99 0.23 -4.62
N ASN A 189 1.51 1.03 -3.69
CA ASN A 189 2.87 0.84 -3.17
C ASN A 189 2.99 -0.48 -2.40
N GLN A 190 1.97 -0.87 -1.62
CA GLN A 190 1.96 -2.18 -0.98
C GLN A 190 1.86 -3.30 -2.02
N GLY A 191 1.09 -3.11 -3.09
CA GLY A 191 1.02 -4.06 -4.20
C GLY A 191 2.36 -4.27 -4.89
N LEU A 192 3.08 -3.20 -5.21
CA LEU A 192 4.44 -3.28 -5.76
C LEU A 192 5.39 -4.02 -4.82
N THR A 193 5.39 -3.64 -3.54
CA THR A 193 6.27 -4.25 -2.54
C THR A 193 5.98 -5.74 -2.34
N ALA A 194 4.70 -6.14 -2.29
CA ALA A 194 4.32 -7.53 -2.07
C ALA A 194 4.58 -8.42 -3.29
N SER A 195 4.41 -7.91 -4.52
CA SER A 195 4.46 -8.74 -5.72
C SER A 195 5.80 -8.70 -6.46
N VAL A 196 6.36 -7.52 -6.70
CA VAL A 196 7.51 -7.35 -7.60
C VAL A 196 8.75 -8.13 -7.14
N PRO A 197 9.13 -8.12 -5.84
CA PRO A 197 10.29 -8.89 -5.40
C PRO A 197 10.12 -10.40 -5.62
N VAL A 198 8.92 -10.93 -5.37
CA VAL A 198 8.58 -12.36 -5.57
C VAL A 198 8.66 -12.73 -7.05
N ILE A 199 8.13 -11.87 -7.93
CA ILE A 199 8.16 -12.07 -9.38
C ILE A 199 9.59 -12.08 -9.91
N VAL A 200 10.40 -11.09 -9.51
CA VAL A 200 11.82 -11.02 -9.89
C VAL A 200 12.57 -12.27 -9.42
N TYR A 201 12.36 -12.69 -8.17
CA TYR A 201 12.98 -13.88 -7.61
C TYR A 201 12.63 -15.14 -8.39
N ALA A 202 11.34 -15.38 -8.64
CA ALA A 202 10.88 -16.56 -9.37
C ALA A 202 11.41 -16.60 -10.81
N ARG A 203 11.36 -15.47 -11.53
CA ARG A 203 11.84 -15.37 -12.92
C ARG A 203 13.33 -15.64 -13.02
N GLU A 204 14.14 -15.05 -12.15
CA GLU A 204 15.59 -15.26 -12.18
C GLU A 204 16.01 -16.68 -11.77
N LYS A 205 15.23 -17.34 -10.91
CA LYS A 205 15.43 -18.75 -10.54
C LYS A 205 14.88 -19.74 -11.56
N GLY A 206 14.16 -19.26 -12.60
CA GLY A 206 13.53 -20.12 -13.60
C GLY A 206 12.42 -21.01 -13.02
N LEU A 207 11.73 -20.55 -11.97
CA LEU A 207 10.68 -21.32 -11.32
C LEU A 207 9.40 -21.33 -12.18
N PRO A 208 8.60 -22.42 -12.12
CA PRO A 208 7.40 -22.54 -12.93
C PRO A 208 6.34 -21.51 -12.53
N GLN A 209 5.48 -21.13 -13.48
CA GLN A 209 4.41 -20.15 -13.28
C GLN A 209 3.49 -20.53 -12.10
N GLU A 210 3.17 -21.82 -11.94
CA GLU A 210 2.38 -22.29 -10.80
C GLU A 210 3.02 -21.93 -9.45
N ALA A 211 4.33 -22.15 -9.30
CA ALA A 211 5.04 -21.82 -8.06
C ALA A 211 5.02 -20.31 -7.79
N LEU A 212 5.20 -19.49 -8.83
CA LEU A 212 5.09 -18.03 -8.72
C LEU A 212 3.69 -17.60 -8.24
N LEU A 213 2.62 -18.15 -8.83
CA LEU A 213 1.25 -17.81 -8.46
C LEU A 213 0.95 -18.17 -6.99
N ARG A 214 1.38 -19.35 -6.53
CA ARG A 214 1.23 -19.76 -5.11
C ARG A 214 2.02 -18.85 -4.17
N ALA A 215 3.25 -18.49 -4.53
CA ALA A 215 4.06 -17.56 -3.73
C ALA A 215 3.45 -16.15 -3.67
N LEU A 216 2.79 -15.70 -4.74
CA LEU A 216 2.03 -14.44 -4.72
C LEU A 216 0.80 -14.52 -3.81
N LEU A 217 0.11 -15.66 -3.73
CA LEU A 217 -0.95 -15.87 -2.73
C LEU A 217 -0.40 -15.69 -1.31
N VAL A 218 0.69 -16.37 -0.98
CA VAL A 218 1.35 -16.24 0.34
C VAL A 218 1.72 -14.79 0.62
N SER A 219 2.44 -14.13 -0.29
CA SER A 219 2.89 -12.75 -0.09
C SER A 219 1.74 -11.77 0.09
N ASN A 220 0.73 -11.82 -0.78
CA ASN A 220 -0.42 -10.93 -0.74
C ASN A 220 -1.25 -11.15 0.52
N LEU A 221 -1.54 -12.41 0.88
CA LEU A 221 -2.37 -12.73 2.04
C LEU A 221 -1.66 -12.47 3.36
N ILE A 222 -0.36 -12.75 3.49
CA ILE A 222 0.42 -12.36 4.67
C ILE A 222 0.48 -10.84 4.83
N THR A 223 0.57 -10.09 3.72
CA THR A 223 0.47 -8.63 3.75
C THR A 223 -0.90 -8.17 4.26
N ILE A 224 -1.98 -8.78 3.76
CA ILE A 224 -3.36 -8.47 4.18
C ILE A 224 -3.58 -8.82 5.64
N HIS A 225 -3.10 -9.97 6.09
CA HIS A 225 -3.24 -10.45 7.47
C HIS A 225 -2.62 -9.47 8.46
N GLN A 226 -1.33 -9.14 8.25
CA GLN A 226 -0.63 -8.15 9.07
C GLN A 226 -1.35 -6.79 9.08
N LYS A 227 -1.92 -6.36 7.94
CA LYS A 227 -2.58 -5.07 7.84
C LYS A 227 -3.98 -5.03 8.47
N THR A 228 -4.62 -6.20 8.64
CA THR A 228 -5.97 -6.30 9.21
C THR A 228 -6.05 -5.72 10.62
N GLY A 229 -5.10 -6.06 11.49
CA GLY A 229 -5.04 -5.52 12.86
C GLY A 229 -4.59 -4.06 12.96
N ILE A 230 -3.95 -3.52 11.91
CA ILE A 230 -3.47 -2.12 11.87
C ILE A 230 -4.61 -1.17 11.49
N GLY A 231 -5.46 -1.58 10.54
CA GLY A 231 -6.52 -0.75 9.96
C GLY A 231 -6.14 -0.12 8.62
N ARG A 232 -7.09 0.59 8.02
CA ARG A 232 -6.99 1.11 6.64
C ARG A 232 -6.06 2.31 6.51
N LEU A 233 -6.18 3.27 7.42
CA LEU A 233 -5.26 4.39 7.56
C LEU A 233 -4.54 4.29 8.90
N SER A 234 -3.26 4.59 8.89
CA SER A 234 -2.39 4.59 10.06
C SER A 234 -1.08 5.28 9.70
N ALA A 235 -0.46 5.93 10.69
CA ALA A 235 0.91 6.41 10.61
C ALA A 235 1.93 5.27 10.50
N PHE A 236 1.54 4.00 10.60
CA PHE A 236 2.41 2.86 10.29
C PHE A 236 2.51 2.64 8.77
N CYS A 237 3.73 2.60 8.24
CA CYS A 237 3.94 2.38 6.82
C CYS A 237 3.57 0.95 6.41
N GLY A 238 2.52 0.81 5.60
CA GLY A 238 2.09 -0.49 5.07
C GLY A 238 3.13 -1.19 4.20
N ALA A 239 4.15 -0.45 3.69
CA ALA A 239 5.28 -1.06 3.00
C ALA A 239 6.03 -2.06 3.89
N THR A 240 6.04 -1.86 5.21
CA THR A 240 6.58 -2.82 6.18
C THR A 240 5.91 -4.18 6.06
N SER A 241 4.58 -4.23 6.19
CA SER A 241 3.81 -5.47 6.08
C SER A 241 3.98 -6.14 4.71
N ALA A 242 4.03 -5.33 3.65
CA ALA A 242 4.22 -5.83 2.29
C ALA A 242 5.63 -6.38 2.03
N GLY A 243 6.67 -5.76 2.61
CA GLY A 243 8.05 -6.23 2.51
C GLY A 243 8.25 -7.55 3.26
N VAL A 244 7.60 -7.69 4.43
CA VAL A 244 7.53 -8.95 5.17
C VAL A 244 6.81 -10.01 4.34
N GLY A 245 5.65 -9.67 3.73
CA GLY A 245 4.91 -10.57 2.84
C GLY A 245 5.74 -11.05 1.66
N ALA A 246 6.48 -10.15 1.00
CA ALA A 246 7.36 -10.49 -0.11
C ALA A 246 8.48 -11.45 0.32
N ALA A 247 9.07 -11.25 1.50
CA ALA A 247 10.05 -12.18 2.06
C ALA A 247 9.44 -13.56 2.35
N CYS A 248 8.19 -13.63 2.83
CA CYS A 248 7.47 -14.90 3.02
C CYS A 248 7.18 -15.60 1.70
N GLY A 249 6.79 -14.86 0.66
CA GLY A 249 6.63 -15.41 -0.70
C GLY A 249 7.94 -15.96 -1.26
N ILE A 250 9.06 -15.30 -0.99
CA ILE A 250 10.40 -15.79 -1.38
C ILE A 250 10.79 -17.03 -0.56
N ALA A 251 10.56 -17.04 0.76
CA ALA A 251 10.78 -18.21 1.60
C ALA A 251 9.96 -19.43 1.12
N TRP A 252 8.70 -19.20 0.72
CA TRP A 252 7.86 -20.23 0.11
C TRP A 252 8.43 -20.77 -1.21
N LEU A 253 8.95 -19.91 -2.09
CA LEU A 253 9.61 -20.33 -3.34
C LEU A 253 10.87 -21.15 -3.10
N ASP A 254 11.55 -20.94 -1.97
CA ASP A 254 12.69 -21.76 -1.53
C ASP A 254 12.26 -23.08 -0.86
N GLY A 255 10.97 -23.37 -0.79
CA GLY A 255 10.41 -24.59 -0.20
C GLY A 255 10.13 -24.50 1.31
N GLY A 256 10.16 -23.29 1.88
CA GLY A 256 9.84 -23.06 3.29
C GLY A 256 8.36 -23.31 3.62
N GLY A 257 8.12 -23.86 4.80
CA GLY A 257 6.80 -24.14 5.35
C GLY A 257 6.40 -23.13 6.43
N TYR A 258 5.57 -23.60 7.37
CA TYR A 258 5.06 -22.76 8.45
C TYR A 258 6.18 -22.17 9.32
N GLU A 259 7.20 -22.96 9.69
CA GLU A 259 8.27 -22.49 10.58
C GLU A 259 9.09 -21.36 9.93
N GLU A 260 9.55 -21.55 8.68
CA GLU A 260 10.30 -20.55 7.94
C GLU A 260 9.53 -19.24 7.81
N ILE A 261 8.23 -19.33 7.50
CA ILE A 261 7.38 -18.16 7.28
C ILE A 261 7.05 -17.47 8.60
N ALA A 262 6.70 -18.22 9.64
CA ALA A 262 6.42 -17.68 10.96
C ALA A 262 7.63 -16.90 11.51
N HIS A 263 8.83 -17.48 11.43
CA HIS A 263 10.04 -16.82 11.90
C HIS A 263 10.51 -15.68 11.00
N THR A 264 10.28 -15.76 9.69
CA THR A 264 10.47 -14.62 8.78
C THR A 264 9.63 -13.42 9.22
N ILE A 265 8.35 -13.64 9.51
CA ILE A 265 7.43 -12.59 9.98
C ILE A 265 7.90 -12.01 11.32
N VAL A 266 8.15 -12.87 12.31
CA VAL A 266 8.59 -12.43 13.65
C VAL A 266 9.86 -11.60 13.55
N ASN A 267 10.86 -12.09 12.82
CA ASN A 267 12.14 -11.40 12.69
C ASN A 267 12.00 -10.06 11.98
N ALA A 268 11.33 -10.04 10.83
CA ALA A 268 11.17 -8.82 10.05
C ALA A 268 10.35 -7.76 10.79
N LEU A 269 9.29 -8.16 11.51
CA LEU A 269 8.49 -7.24 12.33
C LEU A 269 9.28 -6.70 13.52
N ALA A 270 10.12 -7.50 14.18
CA ALA A 270 10.98 -7.01 15.25
C ALA A 270 11.96 -5.93 14.76
N ILE A 271 12.45 -6.05 13.53
CA ILE A 271 13.42 -5.12 12.93
C ILE A 271 12.76 -3.83 12.44
N LEU A 272 11.61 -3.93 11.75
CA LEU A 272 11.09 -2.84 10.92
C LEU A 272 9.82 -2.16 11.46
N SER A 273 9.23 -2.65 12.56
CA SER A 273 8.00 -2.08 13.13
C SER A 273 8.25 -0.72 13.78
N GLY A 274 8.24 0.32 12.97
CA GLY A 274 8.45 1.72 13.36
C GLY A 274 8.53 2.70 12.19
N MET A 275 8.62 2.21 10.95
CA MET A 275 8.61 3.06 9.77
C MET A 275 7.29 3.82 9.63
N VAL A 276 7.35 5.16 9.58
CA VAL A 276 6.17 6.01 9.53
C VAL A 276 5.61 6.22 8.11
N CYS A 277 4.30 6.45 8.02
CA CYS A 277 3.56 6.80 6.81
C CYS A 277 3.14 8.26 6.87
N ASP A 278 3.72 9.09 6.01
CA ASP A 278 3.47 10.53 5.84
C ASP A 278 2.79 10.83 4.49
N GLY A 279 2.04 9.85 3.99
CA GLY A 279 1.35 9.91 2.71
C GLY A 279 2.20 9.52 1.51
N ALA A 280 1.58 9.60 0.34
CA ALA A 280 2.20 9.22 -0.92
C ALA A 280 3.22 10.29 -1.34
N LYS A 281 4.51 10.01 -1.18
CA LYS A 281 5.64 10.90 -1.52
C LYS A 281 6.77 10.14 -2.23
N ALA A 282 7.72 10.86 -2.81
CA ALA A 282 8.90 10.26 -3.44
C ALA A 282 9.69 9.35 -2.49
N SER A 283 9.68 9.64 -1.18
CA SER A 283 10.28 8.81 -0.13
C SER A 283 9.68 7.40 -0.03
N CYS A 284 8.49 7.14 -0.59
CA CYS A 284 7.90 5.80 -0.63
C CYS A 284 8.82 4.78 -1.31
N ALA A 285 9.55 5.16 -2.38
CA ALA A 285 10.45 4.24 -3.06
C ALA A 285 11.57 3.73 -2.12
N ALA A 286 12.14 4.63 -1.30
CA ALA A 286 13.12 4.28 -0.28
C ALA A 286 12.53 3.40 0.82
N LYS A 287 11.34 3.74 1.32
CA LYS A 287 10.61 2.95 2.33
C LYS A 287 10.35 1.53 1.85
N ILE A 288 9.98 1.35 0.57
CA ILE A 288 9.78 0.03 -0.06
C ILE A 288 11.09 -0.75 -0.12
N ALA A 289 12.17 -0.14 -0.63
CA ALA A 289 13.48 -0.78 -0.67
C ALA A 289 13.91 -1.28 0.71
N THR A 290 13.83 -0.41 1.72
CA THR A 290 14.15 -0.74 3.10
C THR A 290 13.26 -1.87 3.62
N ALA A 291 11.96 -1.85 3.33
CA ALA A 291 11.05 -2.89 3.80
C ALA A 291 11.34 -4.26 3.16
N VAL A 292 11.60 -4.32 1.86
CA VAL A 292 11.96 -5.58 1.17
C VAL A 292 13.29 -6.12 1.71
N GLN A 293 14.31 -5.27 1.84
CA GLN A 293 15.62 -5.67 2.34
C GLN A 293 15.56 -6.20 3.79
N ASN A 294 14.80 -5.55 4.68
CA ASN A 294 14.67 -6.02 6.06
C ASN A 294 13.75 -7.23 6.21
N GLY A 295 12.72 -7.37 5.37
CA GLY A 295 11.95 -8.61 5.27
C GLY A 295 12.86 -9.79 4.93
N LEU A 296 13.70 -9.62 3.92
CA LEU A 296 14.67 -10.62 3.48
C LEU A 296 15.77 -10.87 4.51
N LEU A 297 16.19 -9.85 5.27
CA LEU A 297 17.09 -10.03 6.41
C LEU A 297 16.44 -10.93 7.47
N GLY A 298 15.16 -10.70 7.80
CA GLY A 298 14.41 -11.54 8.73
C GLY A 298 14.36 -13.01 8.32
N TYR A 299 14.12 -13.27 7.03
CA TYR A 299 14.19 -14.62 6.46
C TYR A 299 15.61 -15.22 6.56
N ARG A 300 16.63 -14.49 6.12
CA ARG A 300 18.02 -14.99 6.16
C ARG A 300 18.52 -15.26 7.58
N LEU A 301 18.09 -14.48 8.57
CA LEU A 301 18.41 -14.77 9.97
C LEU A 301 17.91 -16.17 10.35
N PHE A 302 16.66 -16.49 10.00
CA PHE A 302 16.11 -17.82 10.26
C PHE A 302 16.88 -18.93 9.54
N CYS A 303 17.23 -18.75 8.25
CA CYS A 303 18.06 -19.70 7.51
C CYS A 303 19.45 -19.92 8.13
N ASN A 304 19.92 -19.02 8.98
CA ASN A 304 21.18 -19.13 9.72
C ASN A 304 20.98 -19.58 11.18
N GLY A 305 19.81 -20.12 11.53
CA GLY A 305 19.49 -20.60 12.88
C GLY A 305 19.26 -19.48 13.90
N LEU A 306 19.00 -18.25 13.45
CA LEU A 306 18.80 -17.09 14.30
C LEU A 306 17.35 -16.62 14.29
N GLN A 307 16.85 -16.23 15.46
CA GLN A 307 15.52 -15.67 15.65
C GLN A 307 15.51 -14.69 16.82
N PHE A 308 14.52 -13.80 16.84
CA PHE A 308 14.17 -13.05 18.04
C PHE A 308 13.16 -13.83 18.89
N TYR A 309 13.28 -13.73 20.20
CA TYR A 309 12.52 -14.51 21.15
C TYR A 309 11.45 -13.68 21.85
N ALA A 310 10.46 -14.37 22.44
CA ALA A 310 9.48 -13.71 23.28
C ALA A 310 10.18 -12.97 24.44
N GLY A 311 9.85 -11.68 24.61
CA GLY A 311 10.54 -10.80 25.55
C GLY A 311 11.53 -9.84 24.89
N ASP A 312 11.92 -10.07 23.64
CA ASP A 312 12.69 -9.11 22.84
C ASP A 312 11.76 -7.97 22.36
N GLY A 313 11.54 -7.00 23.24
CA GLY A 313 10.72 -5.82 22.95
C GLY A 313 9.25 -6.18 22.68
N ILE A 314 8.80 -6.02 21.43
CA ILE A 314 7.39 -6.22 21.03
C ILE A 314 7.07 -7.67 20.63
N VAL A 315 8.06 -8.57 20.61
CA VAL A 315 7.89 -9.97 20.21
C VAL A 315 7.21 -10.76 21.33
N THR A 316 6.21 -11.56 20.94
CA THR A 316 5.50 -12.49 21.84
C THR A 316 5.43 -13.87 21.20
N LYS A 317 5.53 -14.93 22.01
CA LYS A 317 5.53 -16.32 21.53
C LYS A 317 4.31 -16.58 20.64
N GLY A 318 4.55 -17.13 19.45
CA GLY A 318 3.54 -17.34 18.41
C GLY A 318 3.46 -16.16 17.44
N VAL A 319 3.54 -16.46 16.14
CA VAL A 319 3.55 -15.45 15.07
C VAL A 319 2.31 -14.55 15.13
N GLU A 320 1.14 -15.13 15.38
CA GLU A 320 -0.13 -14.40 15.50
C GLU A 320 -0.11 -13.36 16.62
N ASN A 321 0.52 -13.68 17.76
CA ASN A 321 0.63 -12.75 18.87
C ASN A 321 1.55 -11.56 18.55
N THR A 322 2.63 -11.81 17.82
CA THR A 322 3.52 -10.73 17.35
C THR A 322 2.84 -9.84 16.32
N ILE A 323 2.10 -10.43 15.36
CA ILE A 323 1.28 -9.67 14.41
C ILE A 323 0.24 -8.81 15.16
N ALA A 324 -0.45 -9.37 16.15
CA ALA A 324 -1.43 -8.66 16.96
C ALA A 324 -0.82 -7.50 17.76
N ASN A 325 0.38 -7.68 18.33
CA ASN A 325 1.11 -6.61 19.03
C ASN A 325 1.45 -5.45 18.09
N VAL A 326 1.96 -5.73 16.89
CA VAL A 326 2.24 -4.70 15.87
C VAL A 326 0.95 -4.02 15.43
N GLY A 327 -0.12 -4.78 15.21
CA GLY A 327 -1.45 -4.25 14.95
C GLY A 327 -1.91 -3.26 16.02
N ARG A 328 -1.79 -3.63 17.30
CA ARG A 328 -2.12 -2.78 18.45
C ARG A 328 -1.26 -1.51 18.49
N LEU A 329 0.05 -1.64 18.30
CA LEU A 329 0.99 -0.52 18.27
C LEU A 329 0.62 0.48 17.18
N ALA A 330 0.40 -0.02 15.95
CA ALA A 330 0.12 0.81 14.79
C ALA A 330 -1.29 1.44 14.82
N ASN A 331 -2.28 0.71 15.35
CA ASN A 331 -3.66 1.19 15.42
C ASN A 331 -3.88 2.16 16.59
N ARG A 332 -3.41 1.80 17.80
CA ARG A 332 -3.65 2.59 19.02
C ARG A 332 -2.46 3.49 19.37
N GLY A 333 -1.25 2.93 19.36
CA GLY A 333 -0.03 3.62 19.79
C GLY A 333 0.37 4.77 18.85
N MET A 334 0.19 4.58 17.53
CA MET A 334 0.58 5.59 16.54
C MET A 334 -0.52 6.61 16.21
N ARG A 335 -1.65 6.63 16.95
CA ARG A 335 -2.70 7.64 16.73
C ARG A 335 -2.21 9.06 16.98
N GLY A 336 -1.42 9.26 18.04
CA GLY A 336 -0.78 10.55 18.30
C GLY A 336 0.28 10.89 17.25
N THR A 337 1.03 9.89 16.78
CA THR A 337 2.01 10.05 15.69
C THR A 337 1.34 10.54 14.41
N ASP A 338 0.14 10.04 14.08
CA ASP A 338 -0.63 10.48 12.91
C ASP A 338 -1.00 11.96 13.00
N CYS A 339 -1.47 12.42 14.18
CA CYS A 339 -1.74 13.84 14.42
C CYS A 339 -0.49 14.70 14.23
N GLU A 340 0.65 14.32 14.83
CA GLU A 340 1.88 15.11 14.70
C GLU A 340 2.41 15.14 13.27
N ILE A 341 2.27 14.04 12.53
CA ILE A 341 2.62 14.02 11.10
C ILE A 341 1.77 15.03 10.35
N LEU A 342 0.45 15.08 10.60
CA LEU A 342 -0.44 16.04 9.96
C LEU A 342 -0.09 17.48 10.32
N ASP A 343 0.20 17.78 11.58
CA ASP A 343 0.60 19.12 12.02
C ASP A 343 1.92 19.56 11.39
N ILE A 344 2.94 18.68 11.34
CA ILE A 344 4.20 18.93 10.62
C ILE A 344 3.92 19.21 9.13
N MET A 345 3.07 18.42 8.49
CA MET A 345 2.76 18.56 7.06
C MET A 345 2.07 19.88 6.72
N VAL A 346 1.33 20.46 7.66
CA VAL A 346 0.67 21.77 7.48
C VAL A 346 1.42 22.93 8.13
N GLY A 347 2.60 22.68 8.71
CA GLY A 347 3.46 23.70 9.31
C GLY A 347 2.93 24.28 10.61
N ARG A 348 2.36 23.44 11.48
CA ARG A 348 1.94 23.79 12.84
C ARG A 348 2.91 23.28 13.88
#